data_AF-A0A2E6H1V9-F1
#
_entry.id   AF-A0A2E6H1V9-F1
#
_cell.length_a   1.000
_cell.length_b   1.000
_cell.length_c   1.000
_cell.angle_alpha   90.00
_cell.angle_beta   90.00
_cell.angle_gamma   90.00
#
_symmetry.space_group_name_H-M   'P 1'
#
loop_
_entity.id
_entity.type
_entity.pdbx_description
1 polymer ?
#
loop_
_entity_poly.entity_id
_entity_poly.type
_entity_poly.pdbx_seq_one_letter_code
_entity_poly.pdbx_strand_id
1 'polypeptide(L)'
;MILCIHPSVLGTSKYLRYDTATGSYAWVTNISNSDWVFGDTTVPNSLDVILSLYNKNIPQPIPKEYAQSFKALGINNTNIPWHNVLPARKFYSIIQDILVVLSKALEVLHKCPYGETFVAERSLLLGLSRALVDKQLLARYMAAENNPTIKGILRSFLPDGENYAKKVSYDQLATTTGRLTVKSGPSILTLPKRHRDILMSRYPGGSVIQVDFVSLEPRLARLLYAHESSRDLYNEISDNLFNGGLDREHVKIAVLCALYGASANKLRAVLDNQFNPELAISKIKDYFGISDLIAKLRNDMLTSGKIQNFFGRSLSTQSADNNIMVNHYLQSSAVDVSLLGFSNFVKKIMLAELRAQPLFVIHDALVLDVHPDDLSKICKFSEEGLHIDGLGKFPIDIDAIRSPG
;
A
#
# COMPACT_ATOMS: atom_id res chain seq x y z
N MET A 1 -18.29 8.09 18.45
CA MET A 1 -17.49 8.09 17.20
C MET A 1 -18.27 8.88 16.17
N ILE A 2 -17.60 9.59 15.27
CA ILE A 2 -18.30 10.46 14.32
C ILE A 2 -18.37 9.81 12.94
N LEU A 3 -19.61 9.67 12.46
CA LEU A 3 -19.96 9.25 11.11
C LEU A 3 -20.41 10.48 10.31
N CYS A 4 -19.93 10.58 9.07
CA CYS A 4 -20.31 11.64 8.15
C CYS A 4 -20.79 11.00 6.84
N ILE A 5 -21.95 11.41 6.34
CA ILE A 5 -22.40 11.08 4.99
C ILE A 5 -22.08 12.25 4.07
N HIS A 6 -21.33 11.97 3.00
CA HIS A 6 -20.87 12.96 2.04
C HIS A 6 -22.05 13.62 1.30
N PRO A 7 -22.01 14.94 1.00
CA PRO A 7 -23.13 15.66 0.39
C PRO A 7 -23.58 15.07 -0.96
N SER A 8 -22.66 14.53 -1.75
CA SER A 8 -22.99 13.90 -3.05
C SER A 8 -23.91 12.68 -2.93
N VAL A 9 -23.91 12.00 -1.78
CA VAL A 9 -24.79 10.86 -1.50
C VAL A 9 -26.24 11.34 -1.28
N LEU A 10 -26.39 12.50 -0.63
CA LEU A 10 -27.67 13.05 -0.19
C LEU A 10 -28.25 14.09 -1.15
N GLY A 11 -27.43 14.57 -2.08
CA GLY A 11 -27.75 15.71 -2.93
C GLY A 11 -27.84 17.02 -2.13
N THR A 12 -26.98 17.20 -1.14
CA THR A 12 -26.95 18.39 -0.27
C THR A 12 -25.69 19.20 -0.50
N SER A 13 -25.60 20.38 0.11
CA SER A 13 -24.37 21.19 0.18
C SER A 13 -23.55 20.93 1.45
N LYS A 14 -24.08 20.15 2.38
CA LYS A 14 -23.52 19.88 3.71
C LYS A 14 -23.45 18.38 3.98
N TYR A 15 -22.48 17.97 4.77
CA TYR A 15 -22.38 16.61 5.30
C TYR A 15 -23.48 16.40 6.35
N LEU A 16 -24.04 15.20 6.39
CA LEU A 16 -24.82 14.75 7.54
C LEU A 16 -23.88 14.09 8.54
N ARG A 17 -23.64 14.76 9.66
CA ARG A 17 -22.84 14.25 10.79
C ARG A 17 -23.75 13.52 11.77
N TYR A 18 -23.36 12.32 12.15
CA TYR A 18 -24.00 11.47 13.15
C TYR A 18 -22.98 11.08 14.22
N ASP A 19 -23.28 11.42 15.47
CA ASP A 19 -22.46 11.01 16.60
C ASP A 19 -23.02 9.73 17.21
N THR A 20 -22.29 8.63 17.06
CA THR A 20 -22.71 7.31 17.53
C THR A 20 -22.81 7.21 19.06
N ALA A 21 -22.15 8.10 19.80
CA ALA A 21 -22.18 8.07 21.26
C ALA A 21 -23.43 8.77 21.82
N THR A 22 -23.83 9.88 21.21
CA THR A 22 -24.97 10.69 21.66
C THR A 22 -26.25 10.42 20.87
N GLY A 23 -26.15 9.74 19.73
CA GLY A 23 -27.27 9.55 18.80
C GLY A 23 -27.70 10.84 18.09
N SER A 24 -26.90 11.91 18.16
CA SER A 24 -27.24 13.24 17.64
C SER A 24 -26.86 13.42 16.18
N TYR A 25 -27.62 14.30 15.49
CA TYR A 25 -27.44 14.63 14.08
C TYR A 25 -27.14 16.12 13.91
N ALA A 26 -26.25 16.45 12.98
CA ALA A 26 -25.99 17.84 12.59
C ALA A 26 -25.63 17.94 11.11
N TRP A 27 -26.07 19.01 10.47
CA TRP A 27 -25.58 19.39 9.14
C TRP A 27 -24.32 20.25 9.28
N VAL A 28 -23.20 19.78 8.74
CA VAL A 28 -21.91 20.46 8.85
C VAL A 28 -21.31 20.73 7.47
N THR A 29 -20.59 21.85 7.34
CA THR A 29 -19.87 22.20 6.11
C THR A 29 -18.48 21.59 6.06
N ASN A 30 -17.86 21.40 7.22
CA ASN A 30 -16.52 20.88 7.37
C ASN A 30 -16.54 19.65 8.30
N ILE A 31 -15.64 18.72 8.06
CA ILE A 31 -15.42 17.51 8.86
C ILE A 31 -13.99 17.52 9.43
N SER A 32 -13.79 16.80 10.52
CA SER A 32 -12.45 16.56 11.07
C SER A 32 -11.72 15.48 10.26
N ASN A 33 -10.38 15.50 10.26
CA ASN A 33 -9.56 14.42 9.72
C ASN A 33 -9.75 13.08 10.44
N SER A 34 -10.35 13.10 11.64
CA SER A 34 -10.70 11.92 12.43
C SER A 34 -12.09 11.36 12.14
N ASP A 35 -12.92 12.07 11.36
CA ASP A 35 -14.29 11.65 11.09
C ASP A 35 -14.31 10.55 10.02
N TRP A 36 -15.21 9.57 10.18
CA TRP A 36 -15.41 8.51 9.21
C TRP A 36 -16.43 8.93 8.16
N VAL A 37 -16.08 8.82 6.87
CA VAL A 37 -16.89 9.39 5.79
C VAL A 37 -17.41 8.30 4.87
N PHE A 38 -18.71 8.32 4.61
CA PHE A 38 -19.36 7.50 3.60
C PHE A 38 -19.70 8.33 2.35
N GLY A 39 -19.40 7.80 1.17
CA GLY A 39 -19.58 8.46 -0.12
C GLY A 39 -18.41 9.30 -0.60
N ASP A 40 -17.27 9.22 0.08
CA ASP A 40 -16.03 9.90 -0.30
C ASP A 40 -14.85 8.94 -0.17
N THR A 41 -14.25 8.57 -1.30
CA THR A 41 -13.09 7.66 -1.36
C THR A 41 -11.75 8.39 -1.32
N THR A 42 -11.77 9.73 -1.30
CA THR A 42 -10.58 10.59 -1.34
C THR A 42 -10.03 10.93 0.03
N VAL A 43 -10.75 10.58 1.10
CA VAL A 43 -10.29 10.70 2.49
C VAL A 43 -9.69 9.38 3.02
N PRO A 44 -8.75 9.44 3.98
CA PRO A 44 -8.20 8.23 4.60
C PRO A 44 -9.26 7.37 5.29
N ASN A 45 -10.15 8.00 6.06
CA ASN A 45 -11.22 7.34 6.83
C ASN A 45 -12.48 7.07 5.99
N SER A 46 -12.29 6.64 4.74
CA SER A 46 -13.39 6.30 3.84
C SER A 46 -14.03 4.97 4.22
N LEU A 47 -15.31 5.01 4.58
CA LEU A 47 -16.08 3.81 4.90
C LEU A 47 -16.36 2.96 3.67
N ASP A 48 -16.47 3.56 2.47
CA ASP A 48 -16.67 2.84 1.22
C ASP A 48 -15.53 1.85 0.97
N VAL A 49 -14.30 2.32 1.14
CA VAL A 49 -13.10 1.51 0.93
C VAL A 49 -12.98 0.45 2.00
N ILE A 50 -13.29 0.79 3.26
CA ILE A 50 -13.22 -0.17 4.34
C ILE A 50 -14.30 -1.25 4.23
N LEU A 51 -15.53 -0.90 3.90
CA LEU A 51 -16.58 -1.89 3.66
C LEU A 51 -16.15 -2.87 2.57
N SER A 52 -15.51 -2.35 1.51
CA SER A 52 -14.95 -3.17 0.44
C SER A 52 -13.86 -4.11 0.94
N LEU A 53 -12.93 -3.63 1.79
CA LEU A 53 -11.87 -4.44 2.40
C LEU A 53 -12.42 -5.65 3.19
N TYR A 54 -13.56 -5.49 3.85
CA TYR A 54 -14.20 -6.58 4.61
C TYR A 54 -15.29 -7.34 3.82
N ASN A 55 -15.34 -7.17 2.50
CA ASN A 55 -16.36 -7.76 1.61
C ASN A 55 -17.80 -7.52 2.13
N LYS A 56 -18.05 -6.33 2.70
CA LYS A 56 -19.38 -5.91 3.16
C LYS A 56 -20.06 -5.13 2.05
N ASN A 57 -21.37 -5.35 1.91
CA ASN A 57 -22.18 -4.62 0.96
C ASN A 57 -22.17 -3.13 1.30
N ILE A 58 -21.73 -2.32 0.34
CA ILE A 58 -21.88 -0.87 0.42
C ILE A 58 -23.37 -0.55 0.32
N PRO A 59 -23.96 0.16 1.30
CA PRO A 59 -25.35 0.58 1.23
C PRO A 59 -25.60 1.33 -0.07
N GLN A 60 -26.64 0.95 -0.83
CA GLN A 60 -27.07 1.77 -1.95
C GLN A 60 -27.91 2.92 -1.40
N PRO A 61 -27.41 4.17 -1.48
CA PRO A 61 -28.06 5.27 -0.79
C PRO A 61 -29.36 5.71 -1.45
N ILE A 62 -29.60 5.33 -2.71
CA ILE A 62 -30.77 5.74 -3.48
C ILE A 62 -31.38 4.50 -4.15
N PRO A 63 -32.70 4.27 -4.03
CA PRO A 63 -33.35 3.15 -4.70
C PRO A 63 -33.24 3.29 -6.23
N LYS A 64 -33.02 2.15 -6.90
CA LYS A 64 -32.72 2.11 -8.34
C LYS A 64 -33.83 2.71 -9.20
N GLU A 65 -35.08 2.61 -8.76
CA GLU A 65 -36.25 3.08 -9.50
C GLU A 65 -36.22 4.61 -9.68
N TYR A 66 -35.84 5.34 -8.62
CA TYR A 66 -35.68 6.80 -8.70
C TYR A 66 -34.49 7.19 -9.56
N ALA A 67 -33.34 6.54 -9.36
CA ALA A 67 -32.14 6.77 -10.15
C ALA A 67 -32.37 6.52 -11.66
N GLN A 68 -33.13 5.48 -12.00
CA GLN A 68 -33.50 5.17 -13.39
C GLN A 68 -34.45 6.21 -13.99
N SER A 69 -35.38 6.75 -13.20
CA SER A 69 -36.32 7.79 -13.65
C SER A 69 -35.58 9.07 -14.09
N PHE A 70 -34.59 9.52 -13.31
CA PHE A 70 -33.78 10.68 -13.70
C PHE A 70 -32.87 10.39 -14.89
N LYS A 71 -32.28 9.19 -14.95
CA LYS A 71 -31.48 8.77 -16.10
C LYS A 71 -32.30 8.78 -17.40
N ALA A 72 -33.56 8.37 -17.36
CA ALA A 72 -34.47 8.42 -18.50
C ALA A 72 -34.73 9.85 -19.00
N LEU A 73 -34.61 10.85 -18.11
CA LEU A 73 -34.69 12.28 -18.45
C LEU A 73 -33.35 12.86 -18.93
N GLY A 74 -32.32 12.04 -19.11
CA GLY A 74 -30.97 12.50 -19.46
C GLY A 74 -30.25 13.22 -18.31
N ILE A 75 -30.81 13.19 -17.10
CA ILE A 75 -30.21 13.80 -15.92
C ILE A 75 -29.23 12.81 -15.32
N ASN A 76 -27.98 13.25 -15.15
CA ASN A 76 -26.96 12.45 -14.47
C ASN A 76 -27.31 12.35 -12.98
N ASN A 77 -27.06 11.21 -12.35
CA ASN A 77 -27.34 10.97 -10.93
C ASN A 77 -26.45 11.80 -9.98
N THR A 78 -25.50 12.55 -10.54
CA THR A 78 -24.67 13.49 -9.79
C THR A 78 -25.47 14.75 -9.46
N ASN A 79 -25.52 15.11 -8.18
CA ASN A 79 -26.16 16.33 -7.64
C ASN A 79 -27.69 16.39 -7.68
N ILE A 80 -28.39 15.27 -7.81
CA ILE A 80 -29.85 15.25 -7.61
C ILE A 80 -30.13 15.52 -6.12
N PRO A 81 -30.94 16.54 -5.75
CA PRO A 81 -31.25 16.85 -4.35
C PRO A 81 -32.23 15.83 -3.79
N TRP A 82 -31.73 14.63 -3.46
CA TRP A 82 -32.56 13.49 -3.06
C TRP A 82 -33.46 13.77 -1.86
N HIS A 83 -33.02 14.64 -0.96
CA HIS A 83 -33.82 15.13 0.17
C HIS A 83 -35.10 15.90 -0.24
N ASN A 84 -35.12 16.51 -1.43
CA ASN A 84 -36.28 17.21 -2.00
C ASN A 84 -37.09 16.33 -2.97
N VAL A 85 -36.46 15.28 -3.52
CA VAL A 85 -37.08 14.39 -4.51
C VAL A 85 -37.82 13.23 -3.85
N LEU A 86 -37.25 12.65 -2.79
CA LEU A 86 -37.82 11.49 -2.12
C LEU A 86 -38.87 11.91 -1.08
N PRO A 87 -39.95 11.12 -0.89
CA PRO A 87 -40.86 11.32 0.23
C PRO A 87 -40.10 11.32 1.56
N ALA A 88 -40.37 12.28 2.45
CA ALA A 88 -39.61 12.49 3.68
C ALA A 88 -39.44 11.21 4.53
N ARG A 89 -40.50 10.41 4.68
CA ARG A 89 -40.45 9.12 5.39
C ARG A 89 -39.49 8.12 4.74
N LYS A 90 -39.47 8.08 3.39
CA LYS A 90 -38.60 7.18 2.63
C LYS A 90 -37.15 7.63 2.73
N PHE A 91 -36.88 8.93 2.57
CA PHE A 91 -35.54 9.49 2.75
C PHE A 91 -34.99 9.17 4.15
N TYR A 92 -35.77 9.44 5.20
CA TYR A 92 -35.39 9.15 6.58
C TYR A 92 -35.08 7.65 6.79
N SER A 93 -35.96 6.76 6.32
CA SER A 93 -35.72 5.30 6.40
C SER A 93 -34.40 4.90 5.76
N ILE A 94 -34.10 5.42 4.57
CA ILE A 94 -32.84 5.09 3.87
C ILE A 94 -31.62 5.56 4.67
N ILE A 95 -31.67 6.76 5.25
CA ILE A 95 -30.58 7.27 6.09
C ILE A 95 -30.39 6.38 7.32
N GLN A 96 -31.48 5.98 7.99
CA GLN A 96 -31.40 5.06 9.12
C GLN A 96 -30.78 3.72 8.72
N ASP A 97 -31.20 3.14 7.60
CA ASP A 97 -30.66 1.88 7.08
C ASP A 97 -29.16 1.97 6.80
N ILE A 98 -28.72 3.06 6.14
CA ILE A 98 -27.30 3.34 5.90
C ILE A 98 -26.56 3.40 7.24
N LEU A 99 -27.03 4.21 8.19
CA LEU A 99 -26.35 4.42 9.47
C LEU A 99 -26.26 3.14 10.30
N VAL A 100 -27.27 2.28 10.26
CA VAL A 100 -27.22 0.96 10.91
C VAL A 100 -26.11 0.09 10.31
N VAL A 101 -25.99 0.05 8.97
CA VAL A 101 -24.91 -0.71 8.31
C VAL A 101 -23.55 -0.12 8.62
N LEU A 102 -23.40 1.21 8.53
CA LEU A 102 -22.13 1.90 8.79
C LEU A 102 -21.70 1.75 10.26
N SER A 103 -22.62 1.86 11.21
CA SER A 103 -22.32 1.70 12.64
C SER A 103 -21.83 0.28 12.94
N LYS A 104 -22.48 -0.75 12.39
CA LYS A 104 -22.03 -2.14 12.52
C LYS A 104 -20.64 -2.36 11.89
N ALA A 105 -20.37 -1.74 10.76
CA ALA A 105 -19.06 -1.83 10.13
C ALA A 105 -17.97 -1.18 11.01
N LEU A 106 -18.25 -0.01 11.57
CA LEU A 106 -17.34 0.67 12.51
C LEU A 106 -17.08 -0.15 13.77
N GLU A 107 -18.09 -0.82 14.32
CA GLU A 107 -17.89 -1.71 15.47
C GLU A 107 -16.92 -2.86 15.14
N VAL A 108 -17.01 -3.42 13.93
CA VAL A 108 -16.08 -4.45 13.46
C VAL A 108 -14.67 -3.89 13.30
N LEU A 109 -14.54 -2.67 12.77
CA LEU A 109 -13.23 -2.02 12.65
C LEU A 109 -12.60 -1.72 13.99
N HIS A 110 -13.39 -1.26 14.95
CA HIS A 110 -12.89 -0.96 16.28
C HIS A 110 -12.35 -2.21 16.97
N LYS A 111 -12.94 -3.38 16.67
CA LYS A 111 -12.45 -4.68 17.15
C LYS A 111 -11.29 -5.24 16.30
N CYS A 112 -10.97 -4.63 15.17
CA CYS A 112 -9.95 -5.11 14.26
C CYS A 112 -8.72 -4.20 14.29
N PRO A 113 -7.55 -4.68 14.76
CA PRO A 113 -6.34 -3.85 14.84
C PRO A 113 -5.88 -3.31 13.47
N TYR A 114 -6.33 -3.94 12.39
CA TYR A 114 -5.95 -3.56 11.04
C TYR A 114 -6.52 -2.20 10.56
N GLY A 115 -7.60 -1.71 11.18
CA GLY A 115 -8.25 -0.47 10.74
C GLY A 115 -7.30 0.75 10.83
N GLU A 116 -6.53 0.84 11.91
CA GLU A 116 -5.58 1.94 12.13
C GLU A 116 -4.41 1.87 11.15
N THR A 117 -3.86 0.66 10.95
CA THR A 117 -2.83 0.40 9.94
C THR A 117 -3.30 0.87 8.58
N PHE A 118 -4.47 0.41 8.14
CA PHE A 118 -5.02 0.75 6.82
C PHE A 118 -5.25 2.26 6.62
N VAL A 119 -5.72 2.96 7.66
CA VAL A 119 -5.89 4.42 7.62
C VAL A 119 -4.56 5.14 7.49
N ALA A 120 -3.53 4.70 8.22
CA ALA A 120 -2.19 5.29 8.15
C ALA A 120 -1.56 5.11 6.76
N GLU A 121 -1.74 3.94 6.15
CA GLU A 121 -1.32 3.65 4.78
C GLU A 121 -2.06 4.53 3.76
N ARG A 122 -3.39 4.63 3.90
CA ARG A 122 -4.21 5.49 3.02
C ARG A 122 -3.81 6.95 3.11
N SER A 123 -3.52 7.43 4.31
CA SER A 123 -3.06 8.80 4.54
C SER A 123 -1.76 9.09 3.77
N LEU A 124 -0.81 8.14 3.78
CA LEU A 124 0.41 8.24 2.97
C LEU A 124 0.09 8.32 1.47
N LEU A 125 -0.69 7.37 0.94
CA LEU A 125 -0.96 7.27 -0.50
C LEU A 125 -1.75 8.47 -1.03
N LEU A 126 -2.73 8.96 -0.26
CA LEU A 126 -3.49 10.16 -0.58
C LEU A 126 -2.64 11.43 -0.41
N GLY A 127 -1.63 11.40 0.45
CA GLY A 127 -0.67 12.48 0.67
C GLY A 127 0.41 12.63 -0.41
N LEU A 128 0.48 11.72 -1.38
CA LEU A 128 1.47 11.79 -2.46
C LEU A 128 1.29 13.03 -3.34
N SER A 129 2.41 13.60 -3.77
CA SER A 129 2.52 14.78 -4.62
C SER A 129 2.67 14.40 -6.09
N ARG A 130 2.34 15.34 -6.98
CA ARG A 130 2.61 15.20 -8.42
C ARG A 130 4.11 15.27 -8.67
N ALA A 131 4.60 14.49 -9.63
CA ALA A 131 6.01 14.51 -10.02
C ALA A 131 6.27 15.46 -11.20
N LEU A 132 7.34 16.25 -11.12
CA LEU A 132 7.83 17.06 -12.23
C LEU A 132 8.56 16.13 -13.23
N VAL A 133 8.34 16.33 -14.52
CA VAL A 133 8.86 15.44 -15.57
C VAL A 133 9.69 16.21 -16.58
N ASP A 134 10.85 15.64 -16.92
CA ASP A 134 11.70 16.08 -18.02
C ASP A 134 11.05 15.73 -19.37
N LYS A 135 10.33 16.70 -19.96
CA LYS A 135 9.64 16.54 -21.24
C LYS A 135 10.58 16.08 -22.37
N GLN A 136 11.81 16.59 -22.40
CA GLN A 136 12.74 16.31 -23.48
C GLN A 136 13.30 14.89 -23.35
N LEU A 137 13.71 14.50 -22.14
CA LEU A 137 14.21 13.16 -21.89
C LEU A 137 13.12 12.10 -22.08
N LEU A 138 11.89 12.38 -21.61
CA LEU A 138 10.75 11.51 -21.85
C LEU A 138 10.49 11.29 -23.35
N ALA A 139 10.51 12.36 -24.14
CA ALA A 139 10.33 12.27 -25.59
C ALA A 139 11.44 11.44 -26.26
N ARG A 140 12.70 11.61 -25.82
CA ARG A 140 13.83 10.80 -26.29
C ARG A 140 13.64 9.32 -25.98
N TYR A 141 13.28 8.96 -24.76
CA TYR A 141 13.00 7.56 -24.40
C TYR A 141 11.82 6.99 -25.16
N MET A 142 10.75 7.75 -25.36
CA MET A 142 9.61 7.31 -26.16
C MET A 142 9.96 7.06 -27.64
N ALA A 143 10.87 7.86 -28.21
CA ALA A 143 11.34 7.69 -29.58
C ALA A 143 12.28 6.48 -29.72
N ALA A 144 13.18 6.28 -28.76
CA ALA A 144 14.19 5.22 -28.80
C ALA A 144 13.71 3.84 -28.34
N GLU A 145 12.69 3.78 -27.47
CA GLU A 145 12.16 2.51 -26.99
C GLU A 145 11.47 1.75 -28.15
N ASN A 146 11.58 0.43 -28.17
CA ASN A 146 10.92 -0.41 -29.19
C ASN A 146 9.77 -1.22 -28.60
N ASN A 147 9.80 -1.47 -27.29
CA ASN A 147 8.76 -2.23 -26.62
C ASN A 147 7.46 -1.38 -26.49
N PRO A 148 6.34 -1.80 -27.11
CA PRO A 148 5.10 -1.04 -27.08
C PRO A 148 4.50 -0.90 -25.68
N THR A 149 4.70 -1.89 -24.81
CA THR A 149 4.27 -1.84 -23.40
C THR A 149 5.04 -0.76 -22.65
N ILE A 150 6.36 -0.69 -22.81
CA ILE A 150 7.19 0.35 -22.17
C ILE A 150 6.83 1.73 -22.73
N LYS A 151 6.54 1.86 -24.04
CA LYS A 151 6.01 3.12 -24.60
C LYS A 151 4.68 3.52 -23.96
N GLY A 152 3.77 2.57 -23.74
CA GLY A 152 2.52 2.81 -23.04
C GLY A 152 2.75 3.32 -21.61
N ILE A 153 3.69 2.71 -20.89
CA ILE A 153 4.10 3.15 -19.55
C ILE A 153 4.68 4.57 -19.60
N LEU A 154 5.62 4.87 -20.50
CA LEU A 154 6.20 6.21 -20.65
C LEU A 154 5.12 7.27 -20.96
N ARG A 155 4.13 6.96 -21.82
CA ARG A 155 3.01 7.86 -22.10
C ARG A 155 2.19 8.21 -20.86
N SER A 156 2.11 7.34 -19.86
CA SER A 156 1.40 7.63 -18.60
C SER A 156 2.06 8.75 -17.78
N PHE A 157 3.32 9.08 -18.07
CA PHE A 157 4.08 10.17 -17.47
C PHE A 157 3.99 11.48 -18.25
N LEU A 158 3.20 11.54 -19.34
CA LEU A 158 3.05 12.78 -20.10
C LEU A 158 2.59 13.91 -19.17
N PRO A 159 3.40 14.97 -19.04
CA PRO A 159 3.09 16.07 -18.14
C PRO A 159 2.02 17.00 -18.72
N ASP A 160 1.39 17.75 -17.84
CA ASP A 160 0.44 18.80 -18.22
C ASP A 160 1.15 20.12 -18.62
N GLY A 161 0.36 21.20 -18.68
CA GLY A 161 0.85 22.56 -18.97
C GLY A 161 1.92 23.04 -17.98
N GLU A 162 1.93 22.53 -16.75
CA GLU A 162 2.86 22.92 -15.68
C GLU A 162 4.09 22.00 -15.59
N ASN A 163 4.28 21.10 -16.56
CA ASN A 163 5.34 20.07 -16.58
C ASN A 163 5.18 18.96 -15.53
N TYR A 164 4.02 18.83 -14.89
CA TYR A 164 3.77 17.78 -13.90
C TYR A 164 3.00 16.62 -14.49
N ALA A 165 3.41 15.40 -14.17
CA ALA A 165 2.58 14.23 -14.41
C ALA A 165 1.27 14.32 -13.60
N LYS A 166 0.24 13.57 -14.01
CA LYS A 166 -0.97 13.42 -13.20
C LYS A 166 -0.59 12.81 -11.84
N LYS A 167 -1.34 13.13 -10.79
CA LYS A 167 -1.18 12.48 -9.48
C LYS A 167 -1.50 10.98 -9.64
N VAL A 168 -0.63 10.13 -9.08
CA VAL A 168 -0.87 8.69 -9.05
C VAL A 168 -2.03 8.38 -8.10
N SER A 169 -2.91 7.48 -8.51
CA SER A 169 -3.92 6.88 -7.64
C SER A 169 -3.68 5.39 -7.58
N TYR A 170 -3.44 4.87 -6.37
CA TYR A 170 -3.25 3.45 -6.14
C TYR A 170 -4.56 2.75 -5.78
N ASP A 171 -4.67 1.48 -6.16
CA ASP A 171 -5.66 0.56 -5.65
C ASP A 171 -5.00 -0.41 -4.65
N GLN A 172 -5.41 -0.33 -3.39
CA GLN A 172 -4.93 -1.17 -2.28
C GLN A 172 -5.73 -2.46 -2.11
N LEU A 173 -6.87 -2.59 -2.82
CA LEU A 173 -7.81 -3.73 -2.70
C LEU A 173 -7.80 -4.62 -3.94
N ALA A 174 -7.17 -4.18 -5.03
CA ALA A 174 -7.07 -4.92 -6.28
C ALA A 174 -6.34 -6.28 -6.16
N THR A 175 -5.51 -6.47 -5.12
CA THR A 175 -4.75 -7.71 -4.92
C THR A 175 -5.04 -8.31 -3.56
N THR A 176 -5.03 -9.65 -3.49
CA THR A 176 -5.26 -10.38 -2.23
C THR A 176 -4.20 -10.09 -1.18
N THR A 177 -2.95 -9.86 -1.60
CA THR A 177 -1.84 -9.58 -0.69
C THR A 177 -1.75 -8.10 -0.31
N GLY A 178 -2.59 -7.23 -0.87
CA GLY A 178 -2.52 -5.79 -0.64
C GLY A 178 -1.44 -5.05 -1.44
N ARG A 179 -0.64 -5.76 -2.25
CA ARG A 179 0.29 -5.15 -3.20
C ARG A 179 -0.44 -4.10 -4.04
N LEU A 180 0.15 -2.92 -4.09
CA LEU A 180 -0.44 -1.79 -4.80
C LEU A 180 -0.53 -2.09 -6.29
N THR A 181 -1.61 -1.61 -6.90
CA THR A 181 -1.71 -1.43 -8.36
C THR A 181 -2.01 0.02 -8.66
N VAL A 182 -1.74 0.48 -9.88
CA VAL A 182 -2.08 1.85 -10.29
C VAL A 182 -3.51 1.84 -10.83
N LYS A 183 -4.43 2.50 -10.11
CA LYS A 183 -5.81 2.73 -10.55
C LYS A 183 -5.88 3.79 -11.65
N SER A 184 -5.10 4.86 -11.52
CA SER A 184 -5.00 5.92 -12.52
C SER A 184 -3.72 6.75 -12.34
N GLY A 185 -3.34 7.48 -13.39
CA GLY A 185 -2.12 8.29 -13.41
C GLY A 185 -0.89 7.51 -13.89
N PRO A 186 0.33 7.91 -13.49
CA PRO A 186 1.57 7.33 -13.98
C PRO A 186 1.76 5.88 -13.53
N SER A 187 2.10 4.99 -14.46
CA SER A 187 2.36 3.56 -14.23
C SER A 187 3.75 3.33 -13.62
N ILE A 188 4.03 3.96 -12.49
CA ILE A 188 5.35 3.95 -11.84
C ILE A 188 5.80 2.56 -11.37
N LEU A 189 4.85 1.70 -10.96
CA LEU A 189 5.14 0.35 -10.48
C LEU A 189 5.81 -0.53 -11.56
N THR A 190 5.59 -0.22 -12.84
CA THR A 190 6.11 -0.97 -13.98
C THR A 190 7.15 -0.20 -14.79
N LEU A 191 7.49 1.04 -14.39
CA LEU A 191 8.51 1.85 -15.06
C LEU A 191 9.91 1.24 -14.82
N PRO A 192 10.65 0.83 -15.88
CA PRO A 192 11.99 0.29 -15.74
C PRO A 192 12.95 1.28 -15.06
N LYS A 193 13.87 0.79 -14.21
CA LYS A 193 14.82 1.65 -13.46
C LYS A 193 15.59 2.62 -14.37
N ARG A 194 16.01 2.17 -15.57
CA ARG A 194 16.73 2.97 -16.57
C ARG A 194 15.96 4.18 -17.12
N HIS A 195 14.66 4.25 -16.91
CA HIS A 195 13.80 5.33 -17.41
C HIS A 195 13.26 6.20 -16.25
N ARG A 196 13.68 5.97 -15.00
CA ARG A 196 13.18 6.72 -13.83
C ARG A 196 13.78 8.12 -13.70
N ASP A 197 14.90 8.37 -14.35
CA ASP A 197 15.58 9.67 -14.45
C ASP A 197 14.78 10.73 -15.24
N ILE A 198 13.66 10.36 -15.86
CA ILE A 198 12.65 11.33 -16.35
C ILE A 198 12.06 12.18 -15.23
N LEU A 199 12.11 11.71 -13.98
CA LEU A 199 11.64 12.44 -12.82
C LEU A 199 12.66 13.52 -12.46
N MET A 200 12.18 14.76 -12.32
CA MET A 200 13.02 15.90 -11.92
C MET A 200 12.61 16.42 -10.55
N SER A 201 13.58 17.03 -9.86
CA SER A 201 13.28 17.78 -8.66
C SER A 201 12.57 19.08 -9.02
N ARG A 202 11.56 19.46 -8.23
CA ARG A 202 10.95 20.79 -8.32
C ARG A 202 11.84 21.88 -7.73
N TYR A 203 12.83 21.50 -6.92
CA TYR A 203 13.72 22.43 -6.26
C TYR A 203 14.95 22.68 -7.13
N PRO A 204 15.34 23.94 -7.36
CA PRO A 204 16.63 24.25 -7.97
C PRO A 204 17.77 23.59 -7.18
N GLY A 205 18.59 22.79 -7.87
CA GLY A 205 19.66 22.01 -7.24
C GLY A 205 19.18 20.85 -6.35
N GLY A 206 17.89 20.53 -6.35
CA GLY A 206 17.33 19.41 -5.61
C GLY A 206 17.52 18.07 -6.29
N SER A 207 17.14 17.03 -5.57
CA SER A 207 17.34 15.63 -5.98
C SER A 207 16.04 14.85 -5.89
N VAL A 208 15.87 13.91 -6.82
CA VAL A 208 14.86 12.86 -6.68
C VAL A 208 15.57 11.61 -6.17
N ILE A 209 15.17 11.15 -5.00
CA ILE A 209 15.77 10.01 -4.32
C ILE A 209 14.75 8.88 -4.13
N GLN A 210 15.25 7.67 -3.94
CA GLN A 210 14.50 6.49 -3.60
C GLN A 210 14.96 6.00 -2.21
N VAL A 211 14.02 5.82 -1.29
CA VAL A 211 14.23 5.23 0.03
C VAL A 211 13.68 3.81 -0.01
N ASP A 212 14.53 2.80 0.07
CA ASP A 212 14.20 1.40 -0.19
C ASP A 212 14.48 0.52 1.04
N PHE A 213 13.60 -0.44 1.33
CA PHE A 213 13.85 -1.39 2.42
C PHE A 213 14.90 -2.42 2.04
N VAL A 214 15.84 -2.70 2.96
CA VAL A 214 16.88 -3.69 2.70
C VAL A 214 16.36 -5.10 2.99
N SER A 215 16.11 -5.86 1.91
CA SER A 215 15.69 -7.27 1.94
C SER A 215 14.41 -7.48 2.76
N LEU A 216 13.37 -6.70 2.48
CA LEU A 216 12.17 -6.59 3.31
C LEU A 216 11.51 -7.93 3.66
N GLU A 217 11.11 -8.72 2.65
CA GLU A 217 10.35 -9.96 2.89
C GLU A 217 11.16 -11.02 3.67
N PRO A 218 12.43 -11.33 3.32
CA PRO A 218 13.27 -12.22 4.13
C PRO A 218 13.51 -11.70 5.56
N ARG A 219 13.77 -10.40 5.72
CA ARG A 219 13.97 -9.79 7.04
C ARG A 219 12.73 -9.92 7.89
N LEU A 220 11.56 -9.67 7.32
CA LEU A 220 10.29 -9.84 8.01
C LEU A 220 10.09 -11.29 8.47
N ALA A 221 10.32 -12.26 7.58
CA ALA A 221 10.26 -13.68 7.95
C ALA A 221 11.17 -14.00 9.15
N ARG A 222 12.40 -13.45 9.15
CA ARG A 222 13.34 -13.66 10.24
C ARG A 222 12.91 -12.98 11.55
N LEU A 223 12.44 -11.74 11.49
CA LEU A 223 11.94 -11.00 12.67
C LEU A 223 10.71 -11.66 13.29
N LEU A 224 9.83 -12.22 12.47
CA LEU A 224 8.65 -12.95 12.96
C LEU A 224 9.01 -14.23 13.72
N TYR A 225 10.12 -14.89 13.34
CA TYR A 225 10.55 -16.14 13.97
C TYR A 225 11.47 -15.92 15.17
N ALA A 226 12.47 -15.03 15.05
CA ALA A 226 13.54 -14.89 16.03
C ALA A 226 13.65 -13.49 16.65
N HIS A 227 12.78 -12.55 16.28
CA HIS A 227 12.78 -11.17 16.79
C HIS A 227 14.06 -10.35 16.56
N GLU A 228 15.01 -10.88 15.78
CA GLU A 228 16.27 -10.24 15.42
C GLU A 228 16.64 -10.54 13.97
N SER A 229 17.27 -9.60 13.28
CA SER A 229 17.76 -9.79 11.91
C SER A 229 18.92 -8.85 11.59
N SER A 230 20.02 -9.38 11.04
CA SER A 230 21.17 -8.56 10.63
C SER A 230 20.86 -7.68 9.42
N ARG A 231 21.61 -6.56 9.25
CA ARG A 231 21.47 -5.70 8.06
C ARG A 231 21.78 -6.48 6.77
N ASP A 232 22.82 -7.31 6.77
CA ASP A 232 23.20 -8.16 5.63
C ASP A 232 22.83 -9.62 5.85
N LEU A 233 21.53 -9.88 5.82
CA LEU A 233 20.93 -11.19 6.07
C LEU A 233 21.51 -12.30 5.19
N TYR A 234 21.87 -11.99 3.94
CA TYR A 234 22.35 -12.99 3.00
C TYR A 234 23.78 -13.43 3.30
N ASN A 235 24.66 -12.51 3.69
CA ASN A 235 26.01 -12.86 4.15
C ASN A 235 25.96 -13.63 5.47
N GLU A 236 25.11 -13.23 6.41
CA GLU A 236 24.89 -13.99 7.65
C GLU A 236 24.46 -15.44 7.37
N ILE A 237 23.51 -15.63 6.43
CA ILE A 237 23.06 -16.97 6.04
C ILE A 237 24.20 -17.76 5.38
N SER A 238 25.02 -17.12 4.54
CA SER A 238 26.19 -17.78 3.93
C SER A 238 27.14 -18.31 5.01
N ASP A 239 27.53 -17.45 5.94
CA ASP A 239 28.50 -17.77 6.98
C ASP A 239 27.95 -18.84 7.93
N ASN A 240 26.72 -18.66 8.41
CA ASN A 240 26.15 -19.52 9.45
C ASN A 240 25.63 -20.87 8.94
N LEU A 241 25.05 -20.93 7.72
CA LEU A 241 24.44 -22.16 7.21
C LEU A 241 25.33 -22.92 6.23
N PHE A 242 26.24 -22.20 5.56
CA PHE A 242 27.07 -22.71 4.46
C PHE A 242 28.57 -22.49 4.69
N ASN A 243 29.00 -22.02 5.86
CA ASN A 243 30.41 -21.76 6.22
C ASN A 243 31.12 -20.84 5.21
N GLY A 244 30.41 -19.85 4.66
CA GLY A 244 30.94 -18.93 3.64
C GLY A 244 31.13 -19.57 2.26
N GLY A 245 30.68 -20.81 2.06
CA GLY A 245 30.86 -21.55 0.81
C GLY A 245 29.93 -21.14 -0.33
N LEU A 246 28.95 -20.27 -0.08
CA LEU A 246 28.07 -19.70 -1.10
C LEU A 246 28.21 -18.19 -1.13
N ASP A 247 28.31 -17.59 -2.31
CA ASP A 247 28.24 -16.14 -2.39
C ASP A 247 26.82 -15.61 -2.09
N ARG A 248 26.75 -14.30 -1.88
CA ARG A 248 25.53 -13.59 -1.51
C ARG A 248 24.40 -13.73 -2.54
N GLU A 249 24.70 -13.74 -3.84
CA GLU A 249 23.67 -13.82 -4.88
C GLU A 249 23.08 -15.24 -4.96
N HIS A 250 23.91 -16.27 -4.80
CA HIS A 250 23.45 -17.66 -4.71
C HIS A 250 22.56 -17.87 -3.48
N VAL A 251 22.97 -17.35 -2.31
CA VAL A 251 22.14 -17.39 -1.09
C VAL A 251 20.82 -16.67 -1.28
N LYS A 252 20.83 -15.49 -1.91
CA LYS A 252 19.61 -14.75 -2.21
C LYS A 252 18.63 -15.58 -3.04
N ILE A 253 19.09 -16.23 -4.11
CA ILE A 253 18.25 -17.11 -4.93
C ILE A 253 17.70 -18.27 -4.09
N ALA A 254 18.54 -18.90 -3.26
CA ALA A 254 18.14 -20.00 -2.38
C ALA A 254 17.05 -19.58 -1.37
N VAL A 255 17.18 -18.39 -0.77
CA VAL A 255 16.19 -17.81 0.14
C VAL A 255 14.86 -17.57 -0.56
N LEU A 256 14.86 -16.95 -1.75
CA LEU A 256 13.63 -16.74 -2.52
C LEU A 256 12.97 -18.08 -2.88
N CYS A 257 13.77 -19.10 -3.20
CA CYS A 257 13.25 -20.43 -3.48
C CYS A 257 12.62 -21.09 -2.24
N ALA A 258 13.26 -20.95 -1.07
CA ALA A 258 12.77 -21.50 0.19
C ALA A 258 11.48 -20.82 0.68
N LEU A 259 11.37 -19.49 0.54
CA LEU A 259 10.21 -18.71 0.99
C LEU A 259 8.99 -18.85 0.07
N TYR A 260 9.21 -18.91 -1.25
CA TYR A 260 8.10 -18.91 -2.22
C TYR A 260 7.84 -20.26 -2.88
N GLY A 261 8.59 -21.30 -2.49
CA GLY A 261 8.37 -22.67 -2.99
C GLY A 261 8.79 -22.88 -4.45
N ALA A 262 9.74 -22.10 -4.96
CA ALA A 262 10.29 -22.36 -6.29
C ALA A 262 11.05 -23.71 -6.31
N SER A 263 10.91 -24.47 -7.40
CA SER A 263 11.41 -25.85 -7.49
C SER A 263 12.92 -25.94 -7.27
N ALA A 264 13.38 -26.95 -6.51
CA ALA A 264 14.78 -27.29 -6.31
C ALA A 264 15.59 -27.40 -7.63
N ASN A 265 14.93 -27.69 -8.75
CA ASN A 265 15.53 -27.71 -10.08
C ASN A 265 16.13 -26.37 -10.52
N LYS A 266 15.52 -25.23 -10.17
CA LYS A 266 16.10 -23.90 -10.43
C LYS A 266 17.35 -23.68 -9.58
N LEU A 267 17.34 -24.21 -8.36
CA LEU A 267 18.45 -24.09 -7.43
C LEU A 267 19.61 -25.01 -7.82
N ARG A 268 19.36 -26.18 -8.44
CA ARG A 268 20.40 -27.06 -9.03
C ARG A 268 21.20 -26.41 -10.15
N ALA A 269 20.59 -25.53 -10.93
CA ALA A 269 21.27 -24.83 -12.01
C ALA A 269 22.15 -23.67 -11.52
N VAL A 270 21.95 -23.26 -10.26
CA VAL A 270 22.55 -22.08 -9.65
C VAL A 270 23.59 -22.49 -8.61
N LEU A 271 23.30 -23.49 -7.77
CA LEU A 271 24.27 -24.04 -6.83
C LEU A 271 25.26 -24.93 -7.57
N ASP A 272 26.56 -24.70 -7.34
CA ASP A 272 27.61 -25.62 -7.75
C ASP A 272 27.35 -27.03 -7.16
N ASN A 273 27.90 -28.06 -7.82
CA ASN A 273 27.81 -29.48 -7.42
C ASN A 273 28.24 -29.78 -5.97
N GLN A 274 28.78 -28.79 -5.25
CA GLN A 274 29.20 -28.88 -3.84
C GLN A 274 28.03 -28.90 -2.85
N PHE A 275 26.85 -28.37 -3.21
CA PHE A 275 25.72 -28.25 -2.29
C PHE A 275 24.51 -29.05 -2.77
N ASN A 276 23.94 -29.85 -1.87
CA ASN A 276 22.65 -30.49 -2.10
C ASN A 276 21.52 -29.42 -1.98
N PRO A 277 20.78 -29.12 -3.06
CA PRO A 277 19.76 -28.06 -3.06
C PRO A 277 18.60 -28.33 -2.10
N GLU A 278 18.18 -29.57 -1.95
CA GLU A 278 17.10 -29.95 -1.03
C GLU A 278 17.51 -29.71 0.42
N LEU A 279 18.74 -30.08 0.79
CA LEU A 279 19.29 -29.82 2.13
C LEU A 279 19.46 -28.31 2.37
N ALA A 280 19.93 -27.56 1.37
CA ALA A 280 20.08 -26.12 1.45
C ALA A 280 18.73 -25.42 1.70
N ILE A 281 17.68 -25.81 0.95
CA ILE A 281 16.33 -25.29 1.15
C ILE A 281 15.80 -25.64 2.54
N SER A 282 16.03 -26.86 3.02
CA SER A 282 15.61 -27.27 4.37
C SER A 282 16.25 -26.40 5.45
N LYS A 283 17.58 -26.23 5.42
CA LYS A 283 18.32 -25.38 6.37
C LYS A 283 17.80 -23.95 6.37
N ILE A 284 17.52 -23.39 5.20
CA ILE A 284 16.98 -22.03 5.08
C ILE A 284 15.56 -21.96 5.64
N LYS A 285 14.70 -22.94 5.37
CA LYS A 285 13.35 -22.99 5.94
C LYS A 285 13.37 -23.07 7.46
N ASP A 286 14.30 -23.83 8.02
CA ASP A 286 14.49 -23.93 9.47
C ASP A 286 14.98 -22.60 10.05
N TYR A 287 15.93 -21.94 9.39
CA TYR A 287 16.43 -20.61 9.78
C TYR A 287 15.32 -19.54 9.86
N PHE A 288 14.32 -19.61 8.99
CA PHE A 288 13.15 -18.72 8.97
C PHE A 288 11.93 -19.26 9.73
N GLY A 289 12.01 -20.44 10.37
CA GLY A 289 10.88 -21.01 11.12
C GLY A 289 9.64 -21.29 10.26
N ILE A 290 9.82 -21.64 8.98
CA ILE A 290 8.70 -21.77 8.03
C ILE A 290 7.71 -22.86 8.45
N SER A 291 8.19 -23.95 9.05
CA SER A 291 7.33 -25.03 9.56
C SER A 291 6.38 -24.55 10.66
N ASP A 292 6.87 -23.72 11.59
CA ASP A 292 6.07 -23.14 12.68
C ASP A 292 5.04 -22.16 12.13
N LEU A 293 5.45 -21.33 11.17
CA LEU A 293 4.54 -20.43 10.48
C LEU A 293 3.42 -21.20 9.77
N ILE A 294 3.74 -22.28 9.04
CA ILE A 294 2.73 -23.12 8.38
C ILE A 294 1.75 -23.69 9.41
N ALA A 295 2.24 -24.20 10.54
CA ALA A 295 1.39 -24.75 11.60
C ALA A 295 0.42 -23.69 12.14
N LYS A 296 0.91 -22.48 12.41
CA LYS A 296 0.09 -21.34 12.82
C LYS A 296 -0.99 -21.00 11.78
N LEU A 297 -0.60 -20.80 10.51
CA LEU A 297 -1.54 -20.39 9.46
C LEU A 297 -2.62 -21.45 9.18
N ARG A 298 -2.27 -22.73 9.32
CA ARG A 298 -3.25 -23.84 9.24
C ARG A 298 -4.24 -23.79 10.40
N ASN A 299 -3.77 -23.54 11.62
CA ASN A 299 -4.63 -23.38 12.77
C ASN A 299 -5.58 -22.18 12.61
N ASP A 300 -5.08 -21.04 12.11
CA ASP A 300 -5.90 -19.86 11.83
C ASP A 300 -7.00 -20.16 10.80
N MET A 301 -6.65 -20.90 9.74
CA MET A 301 -7.61 -21.34 8.73
C MET A 301 -8.67 -22.31 9.31
N LEU A 302 -8.27 -23.27 10.15
CA LEU A 302 -9.18 -24.24 10.77
C LEU A 302 -10.15 -23.58 11.76
N THR A 303 -9.68 -22.61 12.53
CA THR A 303 -10.46 -21.97 13.60
C THR A 303 -11.36 -20.84 13.10
N SER A 304 -10.88 -20.04 12.15
CA SER A 304 -11.56 -18.82 11.71
C SER A 304 -12.03 -18.84 10.25
N GLY A 305 -11.65 -19.88 9.49
CA GLY A 305 -11.98 -20.00 8.06
C GLY A 305 -11.18 -19.05 7.16
N LYS A 306 -10.19 -18.33 7.69
CA LYS A 306 -9.38 -17.35 6.97
C LYS A 306 -7.99 -17.23 7.60
N ILE A 307 -7.05 -16.73 6.81
CA ILE A 307 -5.73 -16.31 7.31
C ILE A 307 -5.74 -14.80 7.48
N GLN A 308 -5.05 -14.29 8.49
CA GLN A 308 -4.74 -12.87 8.58
C GLN A 308 -3.24 -12.67 8.49
N ASN A 309 -2.81 -11.55 7.91
CA ASN A 309 -1.41 -11.14 7.94
C ASN A 309 -1.01 -10.66 9.35
N PHE A 310 0.24 -10.22 9.55
CA PHE A 310 0.72 -9.75 10.86
C PHE A 310 -0.15 -8.63 11.47
N PHE A 311 -0.67 -7.71 10.66
CA PHE A 311 -1.47 -6.56 11.11
C PHE A 311 -2.97 -6.83 11.19
N GLY A 312 -3.42 -8.04 10.81
CA GLY A 312 -4.83 -8.43 10.84
C GLY A 312 -5.59 -8.30 9.52
N ARG A 313 -4.92 -7.94 8.41
CA ARG A 313 -5.52 -7.95 7.06
C ARG A 313 -5.98 -9.36 6.72
N SER A 314 -7.24 -9.52 6.35
CA SER A 314 -7.79 -10.80 5.92
C SER A 314 -7.25 -11.21 4.56
N LEU A 315 -6.77 -12.45 4.45
CA LEU A 315 -6.26 -13.04 3.22
C LEU A 315 -7.23 -14.12 2.72
N SER A 316 -7.77 -13.93 1.52
CA SER A 316 -8.60 -14.95 0.86
C SER A 316 -7.71 -15.91 0.07
N THR A 317 -7.25 -16.99 0.69
CA THR A 317 -6.51 -18.04 -0.02
C THR A 317 -7.46 -19.19 -0.35
N GLN A 318 -7.76 -19.41 -1.63
CA GLN A 318 -8.54 -20.58 -2.06
C GLN A 318 -7.72 -21.88 -2.05
N SER A 319 -6.40 -21.78 -1.94
CA SER A 319 -5.50 -22.93 -1.92
C SER A 319 -5.08 -23.29 -0.50
N ALA A 320 -5.14 -24.57 -0.17
CA ALA A 320 -4.56 -25.17 1.04
C ALA A 320 -3.06 -25.47 0.90
N ASP A 321 -2.42 -25.03 -0.19
CA ASP A 321 -0.98 -25.18 -0.40
C ASP A 321 -0.19 -24.31 0.60
N ASN A 322 0.67 -24.97 1.38
CA ASN A 322 1.48 -24.34 2.42
C ASN A 322 2.36 -23.21 1.90
N ASN A 323 2.98 -23.38 0.72
CA ASN A 323 3.88 -22.39 0.16
C ASN A 323 3.09 -21.14 -0.25
N ILE A 324 1.89 -21.32 -0.81
CA ILE A 324 1.01 -20.20 -1.16
C ILE A 324 0.56 -19.45 0.10
N MET A 325 0.19 -20.15 1.17
CA MET A 325 -0.20 -19.54 2.44
C MET A 325 0.93 -18.69 3.04
N VAL A 326 2.14 -19.25 3.13
CA VAL A 326 3.33 -18.54 3.64
C VAL A 326 3.66 -17.34 2.76
N ASN A 327 3.67 -17.52 1.44
CA ASN A 327 3.95 -16.46 0.49
C ASN A 327 2.96 -15.29 0.64
N HIS A 328 1.66 -15.57 0.61
CA HIS A 328 0.64 -14.53 0.77
C HIS A 328 0.73 -13.83 2.12
N TYR A 329 0.99 -14.58 3.20
CA TYR A 329 1.17 -14.03 4.53
C TYR A 329 2.37 -13.07 4.60
N LEU A 330 3.54 -13.49 4.11
CA LEU A 330 4.76 -12.70 4.13
C LEU A 330 4.66 -11.49 3.22
N GLN A 331 4.19 -11.65 1.98
CA GLN A 331 4.01 -10.55 1.03
C GLN A 331 3.04 -9.51 1.58
N SER A 332 1.91 -9.96 2.13
CA SER A 332 0.92 -9.03 2.67
C SER A 332 1.41 -8.31 3.90
N SER A 333 2.09 -9.01 4.81
CA SER A 333 2.68 -8.38 5.98
C SER A 333 3.79 -7.39 5.57
N ALA A 334 4.58 -7.70 4.55
CA ALA A 334 5.64 -6.83 4.04
C ALA A 334 5.09 -5.56 3.39
N VAL A 335 3.99 -5.66 2.63
CA VAL A 335 3.33 -4.46 2.08
C VAL A 335 2.94 -3.51 3.20
N ASP A 336 2.27 -4.01 4.24
CA ASP A 336 1.81 -3.16 5.34
C ASP A 336 3.00 -2.62 6.16
N VAL A 337 4.07 -3.40 6.37
CA VAL A 337 5.35 -2.90 6.93
C VAL A 337 5.88 -1.72 6.10
N SER A 338 5.92 -1.87 4.78
CA SER A 338 6.49 -0.84 3.91
C SER A 338 5.71 0.46 3.97
N LEU A 339 4.38 0.38 3.86
CA LEU A 339 3.50 1.54 3.85
C LEU A 339 3.42 2.22 5.22
N LEU A 340 3.40 1.45 6.31
CA LEU A 340 3.49 2.01 7.66
C LEU A 340 4.84 2.70 7.90
N GLY A 341 5.94 2.06 7.51
CA GLY A 341 7.27 2.63 7.63
C GLY A 341 7.40 3.93 6.87
N PHE A 342 6.91 3.97 5.63
CA PHE A 342 6.88 5.19 4.82
C PHE A 342 5.95 6.27 5.39
N SER A 343 4.79 5.89 5.94
CA SER A 343 3.88 6.81 6.62
C SER A 343 4.58 7.49 7.81
N ASN A 344 5.27 6.69 8.64
CA ASN A 344 6.06 7.19 9.77
C ASN A 344 7.24 8.06 9.32
N PHE A 345 7.93 7.67 8.25
CA PHE A 345 9.03 8.43 7.68
C PHE A 345 8.58 9.81 7.18
N VAL A 346 7.48 9.85 6.43
CA VAL A 346 6.90 11.08 5.89
C VAL A 346 6.37 11.98 7.01
N LYS A 347 5.78 11.42 8.07
CA LYS A 347 5.43 12.17 9.29
C LYS A 347 6.66 12.79 9.95
N LYS A 348 7.78 12.06 10.06
CA LYS A 348 9.04 12.57 10.61
C LYS A 348 9.60 13.72 9.79
N ILE A 349 9.54 13.64 8.46
CA ILE A 349 9.91 14.72 7.53
C ILE A 349 9.05 15.97 7.79
N MET A 350 7.73 15.80 7.89
CA MET A 350 6.80 16.91 8.15
C MET A 350 7.05 17.56 9.52
N LEU A 351 7.22 16.77 10.58
CA LEU A 351 7.48 17.28 11.94
C LEU A 351 8.82 18.01 12.04
N ALA A 352 9.80 17.63 11.23
CA ALA A 352 11.09 18.30 11.13
C ALA A 352 11.08 19.48 10.13
N GLU A 353 9.92 19.83 9.57
CA GLU A 353 9.71 20.92 8.61
C GLU A 353 10.65 20.85 7.38
N LEU A 354 11.02 19.63 6.97
CA LEU A 354 11.92 19.42 5.84
C LEU A 354 11.18 19.59 4.52
N ARG A 355 11.84 20.21 3.53
CA ARG A 355 11.28 20.40 2.18
C ARG A 355 11.51 19.15 1.34
N ALA A 356 10.71 18.12 1.63
CA ALA A 356 10.66 16.91 0.84
C ALA A 356 9.22 16.49 0.55
N GLN A 357 8.98 16.06 -0.68
CA GLN A 357 7.65 15.71 -1.18
C GLN A 357 7.62 14.23 -1.60
N PRO A 358 6.75 13.40 -1.01
CA PRO A 358 6.62 12.02 -1.44
C PRO A 358 5.89 11.97 -2.78
N LEU A 359 6.46 11.31 -3.78
CA LEU A 359 5.94 11.28 -5.15
C LEU A 359 5.23 9.95 -5.45
N PHE A 360 5.89 8.84 -5.13
CA PHE A 360 5.44 7.51 -5.50
C PHE A 360 5.85 6.48 -4.44
N VAL A 361 5.07 5.41 -4.33
CA VAL A 361 5.48 4.16 -3.69
C VAL A 361 5.66 3.11 -4.78
N ILE A 362 6.81 2.43 -4.76
CA ILE A 362 7.19 1.36 -5.69
C ILE A 362 7.50 0.12 -4.87
N HIS A 363 6.48 -0.67 -4.58
CA HIS A 363 6.60 -1.84 -3.70
C HIS A 363 7.21 -1.44 -2.34
N ASP A 364 8.44 -1.85 -2.08
CA ASP A 364 9.25 -1.61 -0.89
C ASP A 364 10.13 -0.35 -0.98
N ALA A 365 9.87 0.53 -1.95
CA ALA A 365 10.56 1.81 -2.11
C ALA A 365 9.62 3.04 -2.11
N LEU A 366 10.06 4.13 -1.49
CA LEU A 366 9.42 5.45 -1.51
C LEU A 366 10.26 6.44 -2.33
N VAL A 367 9.65 7.07 -3.32
CA VAL A 367 10.29 8.11 -4.12
C VAL A 367 10.01 9.49 -3.52
N LEU A 368 11.05 10.28 -3.28
CA LEU A 368 10.97 11.61 -2.69
C LEU A 368 11.65 12.65 -3.60
N ASP A 369 11.03 13.82 -3.71
CA ASP A 369 11.63 15.04 -4.26
C ASP A 369 12.12 15.92 -3.11
N VAL A 370 13.43 16.19 -3.06
CA VAL A 370 14.11 16.72 -1.87
C VAL A 370 14.87 18.00 -2.21
N HIS A 371 14.65 19.04 -1.41
CA HIS A 371 15.43 20.28 -1.48
C HIS A 371 16.90 20.04 -1.09
N PRO A 372 17.89 20.66 -1.77
CA PRO A 372 19.31 20.39 -1.53
C PRO A 372 19.73 20.49 -0.06
N ASP A 373 19.31 21.56 0.64
CA ASP A 373 19.67 21.79 2.05
C ASP A 373 19.16 20.69 3.01
N ASP A 374 18.10 19.97 2.65
CA ASP A 374 17.46 18.99 3.52
C ASP A 374 17.92 17.56 3.23
N LEU A 375 18.63 17.32 2.12
CA LEU A 375 19.11 16.00 1.71
C LEU A 375 19.96 15.31 2.78
N SER A 376 20.90 16.04 3.38
CA SER A 376 21.78 15.49 4.42
C SER A 376 21.00 15.01 5.67
N LYS A 377 19.94 15.71 6.05
CA LYS A 377 19.07 15.33 7.18
C LYS A 377 18.24 14.10 6.83
N ILE A 378 17.74 13.99 5.60
CA ILE A 378 17.01 12.81 5.14
C ILE A 378 17.91 11.58 5.11
N CYS A 379 19.17 11.71 4.66
CA CYS A 379 20.15 10.63 4.75
C CYS A 379 20.37 10.17 6.20
N LYS A 380 20.48 11.10 7.16
CA LYS A 380 20.58 10.72 8.59
C LYS A 380 19.36 9.94 9.09
N PHE A 381 18.15 10.33 8.68
CA PHE A 381 16.96 9.57 9.06
C PHE A 381 16.97 8.13 8.51
N SER A 382 17.64 7.88 7.37
CA SER A 382 17.76 6.52 6.84
C SER A 382 18.72 5.62 7.64
N GLU A 383 19.77 6.19 8.22
CA GLU A 383 20.71 5.45 9.08
C GLU A 383 20.02 4.92 10.35
N GLU A 384 19.05 5.68 10.85
CA GLU A 384 18.20 5.28 11.97
C GLU A 384 17.24 4.12 11.64
N GLY A 385 16.98 3.85 10.36
CA GLY A 385 16.00 2.87 9.90
C GLY A 385 14.55 3.27 10.23
N LEU A 386 13.62 2.36 9.94
CA LEU A 386 12.18 2.54 10.19
C LEU A 386 11.73 1.57 11.28
N HIS A 387 11.15 2.10 12.36
CA HIS A 387 10.58 1.28 13.42
C HIS A 387 9.13 0.93 13.12
N ILE A 388 8.79 -0.35 13.33
CA ILE A 388 7.44 -0.89 13.20
C ILE A 388 7.07 -1.58 14.50
N ASP A 389 5.96 -1.17 15.09
CA ASP A 389 5.49 -1.68 16.36
C ASP A 389 5.30 -3.21 16.30
N GLY A 390 5.86 -3.91 17.28
CA GLY A 390 5.83 -5.37 17.37
C GLY A 390 6.82 -6.12 16.46
N LEU A 391 7.50 -5.44 15.52
CA LEU A 391 8.50 -6.06 14.62
C LEU A 391 9.91 -5.48 14.79
N GLY A 392 10.03 -4.28 15.36
CA GLY A 392 11.32 -3.64 15.60
C GLY A 392 11.80 -2.79 14.42
N LYS A 393 13.12 -2.71 14.25
CA LYS A 393 13.76 -1.80 13.30
C LYS A 393 14.06 -2.47 11.96
N PHE A 394 13.72 -1.78 10.89
CA PHE A 394 14.04 -2.15 9.51
C PHE A 394 15.05 -1.17 8.91
N PRO A 395 16.21 -1.64 8.41
CA PRO A 395 17.15 -0.81 7.67
C PRO A 395 16.57 -0.40 6.32
N ILE A 396 16.91 0.82 5.91
CA ILE A 396 16.59 1.39 4.60
C ILE A 396 17.87 1.92 3.94
N ASP A 397 17.92 1.86 2.61
CA ASP A 397 18.97 2.45 1.79
C ASP A 397 18.39 3.64 1.00
N ILE A 398 19.25 4.59 0.65
CA ILE A 398 18.89 5.73 -0.19
C ILE A 398 19.72 5.73 -1.47
N ASP A 399 19.03 5.72 -2.60
CA ASP A 399 19.61 5.85 -3.93
C ASP A 399 19.14 7.15 -4.60
N ALA A 400 20.04 7.86 -5.29
CA ALA A 400 19.64 8.95 -6.17
C ALA A 400 19.03 8.39 -7.47
N ILE A 401 17.80 8.78 -7.80
CA ILE A 401 17.22 8.55 -9.13
C ILE A 401 17.77 9.59 -10.10
N ARG A 402 17.88 10.83 -9.66
CA ARG A 402 18.50 11.93 -10.40
C ARG A 402 19.18 12.88 -9.42
N SER A 403 20.48 13.07 -9.63
CA SER A 403 21.31 14.03 -8.89
C SER A 403 21.13 15.45 -9.45
N PRO A 404 21.58 16.49 -8.71
CA PRO A 404 21.54 17.87 -9.20
C PRO A 404 22.30 17.96 -10.53
N GLY A 405 21.66 18.56 -11.52
CA GLY A 405 22.26 18.88 -12.82
C GLY A 405 23.03 20.18 -12.79
#